data_AF-A0A534JS70-F1
#
_entry.id   AF-A0A534JS70-F1
#
_cell.length_a   1.000
_cell.length_b   1.000
_cell.length_c   1.000
_cell.angle_alpha   90.00
_cell.angle_beta   90.00
_cell.angle_gamma   90.00
#
_symmetry.space_group_name_H-M   'P 1'
#
loop_
_entity.id
_entity.type
_entity.pdbx_description
1 polymer ?
#
loop_
_entity_poly.entity_id
_entity_poly.type
_entity_poly.pdbx_seq_one_letter_code
_entity_poly.pdbx_strand_id
1 'polypeptide(L)'
;MPVTYSPTTVFMESDQVFTLTLRNDGPDPVAVSQVQITFDWVTSGFRYTVSSSAFNLAPANEQRLTRTIPVPRLVAGSVHSLSIFVTAQTNGDLFAEEKAYSGQVTAQETPPPQAIAGALLLCGAGLIVGIVVLVLIIVLVVRRRPRAPPVMPMAAPGVAAQACPTCGRPLTFVSQYQRWYCSAENKYV
;
A
#
# COMPACT_ATOMS: atom_id res chain seq x y z
N MET A 1 12.10 -32.74 -7.13
CA MET A 1 12.59 -31.38 -6.81
C MET A 1 11.73 -30.33 -7.51
N PRO A 2 10.86 -29.58 -6.80
CA PRO A 2 10.14 -28.44 -7.36
C PRO A 2 11.09 -27.26 -7.55
N VAL A 3 10.82 -26.45 -8.58
CA VAL A 3 11.62 -25.27 -8.93
C VAL A 3 10.69 -24.07 -9.05
N THR A 4 10.97 -23.01 -8.30
CA THR A 4 10.26 -21.74 -8.39
C THR A 4 11.25 -20.62 -8.73
N TYR A 5 10.79 -19.65 -9.52
CA TYR A 5 11.60 -18.50 -9.93
C TYR A 5 10.78 -17.21 -9.88
N SER A 6 11.48 -16.11 -9.63
CA SER A 6 10.95 -14.74 -9.74
C SER A 6 12.04 -13.83 -10.32
N PRO A 7 11.69 -12.69 -10.94
CA PRO A 7 10.34 -12.16 -11.19
C PRO A 7 9.62 -12.81 -12.39
N THR A 8 8.29 -12.66 -12.47
CA THR A 8 7.46 -13.07 -13.62
C THR A 8 7.24 -11.94 -14.65
N THR A 9 7.56 -10.71 -14.26
CA THR A 9 7.50 -9.50 -15.10
C THR A 9 8.86 -8.82 -15.07
N VAL A 10 9.33 -8.36 -16.23
CA VAL A 10 10.62 -7.67 -16.36
C VAL A 10 10.47 -6.36 -17.11
N PHE A 11 11.34 -5.40 -16.81
CA PHE A 11 11.39 -4.12 -17.50
C PHE A 11 12.49 -4.13 -18.57
N MET A 12 12.20 -3.56 -19.74
CA MET A 12 13.16 -3.46 -20.85
C MET A 12 14.35 -2.57 -20.47
N GLU A 13 15.51 -2.84 -21.07
CA GLU A 13 16.74 -2.06 -20.89
C GLU A 13 17.15 -1.89 -19.41
N SER A 14 16.89 -2.91 -18.60
CA SER A 14 17.18 -2.90 -17.17
C SER A 14 17.86 -4.20 -16.73
N ASP A 15 18.61 -4.09 -15.64
CA ASP A 15 19.16 -5.25 -14.96
C ASP A 15 18.10 -5.84 -14.02
N GLN A 16 17.71 -7.08 -14.27
CA GLN A 16 16.71 -7.77 -13.45
C GLN A 16 17.37 -8.84 -12.59
N VAL A 17 16.96 -8.89 -11.33
CA VAL A 17 17.47 -9.85 -10.36
C VAL A 17 16.56 -11.07 -10.35
N PHE A 18 17.03 -12.16 -10.93
CA PHE A 18 16.33 -13.43 -10.91
C PHE A 18 16.75 -14.26 -9.70
N THR A 19 15.77 -14.79 -8.97
CA THR A 19 16.01 -15.70 -7.85
C THR A 19 15.38 -17.05 -8.14
N LEU A 20 16.22 -18.08 -8.12
CA LEU A 20 15.85 -19.48 -8.26
C LEU A 20 15.93 -20.15 -6.89
N THR A 21 14.88 -20.86 -6.47
CA THR A 21 14.89 -21.65 -5.23
C THR A 21 14.86 -23.13 -5.54
N LEU A 22 15.84 -23.83 -4.99
CA LEU A 22 16.06 -25.27 -5.15
C LEU A 22 15.84 -25.94 -3.80
N ARG A 23 14.87 -26.84 -3.70
CA ARG A 23 14.51 -27.54 -2.45
C ARG A 23 14.70 -29.04 -2.56
N ASN A 24 15.43 -29.64 -1.62
CA ASN A 24 15.53 -31.09 -1.54
C ASN A 24 14.35 -31.66 -0.73
N ASP A 25 13.35 -32.21 -1.42
CA ASP A 25 12.22 -32.92 -0.77
C ASP A 25 12.51 -34.40 -0.52
N GLY A 26 13.69 -34.89 -0.91
CA GLY A 26 14.11 -36.26 -0.70
C GLY A 26 14.66 -36.51 0.71
N PRO A 27 14.76 -37.79 1.12
CA PRO A 27 15.30 -38.17 2.43
C PRO A 27 16.83 -38.11 2.49
N ASP A 28 17.51 -38.16 1.33
CA ASP A 28 18.97 -38.22 1.23
C ASP A 28 19.58 -36.89 0.80
N PRO A 29 20.82 -36.57 1.23
CA PRO A 29 21.56 -35.42 0.72
C PRO A 29 21.78 -35.52 -0.80
N VAL A 30 21.69 -34.37 -1.47
CA VAL A 30 21.89 -34.24 -2.92
C VAL A 30 23.13 -33.40 -3.18
N ALA A 31 24.12 -33.96 -3.88
CA ALA A 31 25.29 -33.25 -4.35
C ALA A 31 24.98 -32.60 -5.71
N VAL A 32 24.76 -31.29 -5.73
CA VAL A 32 24.51 -30.53 -6.95
C VAL A 32 25.85 -30.11 -7.55
N SER A 33 26.19 -30.64 -8.72
CA SER A 33 27.44 -30.33 -9.41
C SER A 33 27.37 -28.97 -10.10
N GLN A 34 26.24 -28.67 -10.73
CA GLN A 34 26.04 -27.43 -11.48
C GLN A 34 24.55 -27.13 -11.64
N VAL A 35 24.21 -25.84 -11.61
CA VAL A 35 22.93 -25.33 -12.07
C VAL A 35 23.22 -24.34 -13.19
N GLN A 36 22.73 -24.63 -14.39
CA GLN A 36 22.84 -23.74 -15.53
C GLN A 36 21.48 -23.10 -15.83
N ILE A 37 21.46 -21.78 -15.90
CA ILE A 37 20.27 -21.00 -16.19
C ILE A 37 20.50 -20.30 -17.53
N THR A 38 19.64 -20.55 -18.50
CA THR A 38 19.70 -19.96 -19.83
C THR A 38 18.44 -19.16 -20.08
N PHE A 39 18.62 -17.88 -20.42
CA PHE A 39 17.57 -16.99 -20.87
C PHE A 39 17.73 -16.77 -22.36
N ASP A 40 16.70 -17.14 -23.11
CA ASP A 40 16.65 -16.94 -24.55
C ASP A 40 15.59 -15.88 -24.89
N TRP A 41 16.07 -14.73 -25.33
CA TRP A 41 15.24 -13.64 -25.82
C TRP A 41 15.05 -13.84 -27.33
N VAL A 42 14.19 -14.81 -27.68
CA VAL A 42 14.02 -15.34 -29.04
C VAL A 42 13.91 -14.25 -30.11
N THR A 43 13.17 -13.17 -29.83
CA THR A 43 12.94 -12.07 -30.77
C THR A 43 14.15 -11.16 -30.99
N SER A 44 15.13 -11.15 -30.08
CA SER A 44 16.35 -10.33 -30.20
C SER A 44 17.60 -11.16 -30.50
N GLY A 45 17.49 -12.49 -30.55
CA GLY A 45 18.64 -13.38 -30.72
C GLY A 45 19.63 -13.32 -29.55
N PHE A 46 19.22 -12.73 -28.42
CA PHE A 46 20.08 -12.57 -27.24
C PHE A 46 19.93 -13.80 -26.35
N ARG A 47 21.05 -14.48 -26.08
CA ARG A 47 21.09 -15.61 -25.16
C ARG A 47 22.04 -15.29 -24.01
N TYR A 48 21.53 -15.43 -22.78
CA TYR A 48 22.31 -15.25 -21.57
C TYR A 48 22.35 -16.54 -20.77
N THR A 49 23.55 -17.05 -20.50
CA THR A 49 23.75 -18.30 -19.77
C THR A 49 24.63 -18.05 -18.55
N VAL A 50 24.18 -18.51 -17.38
CA VAL A 50 24.92 -18.45 -16.13
C VAL A 50 24.97 -19.81 -15.46
N SER A 51 26.05 -20.09 -14.74
CA SER A 51 26.20 -21.31 -13.97
C SER A 51 26.41 -21.03 -12.49
N SER A 52 26.03 -21.99 -11.64
CA SER A 52 26.42 -22.03 -10.23
C SER A 52 27.71 -22.82 -10.05
N SER A 53 28.40 -22.58 -8.94
CA SER A 53 29.35 -23.54 -8.39
C SER A 53 28.62 -24.77 -7.86
N ALA A 54 29.35 -25.86 -7.63
CA ALA A 54 28.83 -27.04 -6.95
C ALA A 54 28.45 -26.72 -5.49
N PHE A 55 27.44 -27.40 -4.96
CA PHE A 55 27.01 -27.32 -3.57
C PHE A 55 26.26 -28.59 -3.13
N ASN A 56 26.18 -28.82 -1.83
CA ASN A 56 25.41 -29.93 -1.27
C ASN A 56 24.09 -29.41 -0.70
N LEU A 57 23.00 -30.14 -0.97
CA LEU A 57 21.65 -29.82 -0.52
C LEU A 57 21.16 -30.93 0.43
N ALA A 58 21.19 -30.65 1.73
CA ALA A 58 20.71 -31.60 2.73
C ALA A 58 19.19 -31.84 2.62
N PRO A 59 18.66 -32.94 3.17
CA PRO A 59 17.22 -33.20 3.19
C PRO A 59 16.43 -32.03 3.78
N ALA A 60 15.30 -31.68 3.16
CA ALA A 60 14.41 -30.57 3.52
C ALA A 60 15.04 -29.16 3.48
N ASN A 61 16.31 -29.01 3.05
CA ASN A 61 16.94 -27.71 2.90
C ASN A 61 16.65 -27.06 1.53
N GLU A 62 16.77 -25.74 1.51
CA GLU A 62 16.60 -24.91 0.33
C GLU A 62 17.88 -24.13 0.03
N GLN A 63 18.23 -24.03 -1.25
CA GLN A 63 19.30 -23.16 -1.75
C GLN A 63 18.70 -22.12 -2.69
N ARG A 64 19.05 -20.85 -2.44
CA ARG A 64 18.66 -19.74 -3.30
C ARG A 64 19.84 -19.34 -4.19
N LEU A 65 19.58 -19.25 -5.48
CA LEU A 65 20.53 -18.80 -6.49
C LEU A 65 20.02 -17.50 -7.09
N THR A 66 20.74 -16.41 -6.84
CA THR A 66 20.39 -15.09 -7.34
C THR A 66 21.35 -14.69 -8.46
N ARG A 67 20.81 -14.21 -9.58
CA ARG A 67 21.57 -13.78 -10.76
C ARG A 67 20.99 -12.50 -11.34
N THR A 68 21.86 -11.55 -11.64
CA THR A 68 21.51 -10.35 -12.39
C THR A 68 21.59 -10.64 -13.88
N ILE A 69 20.53 -10.29 -14.60
CA ILE A 69 20.36 -10.60 -16.01
C ILE A 69 19.99 -9.31 -16.73
N PRO A 70 20.80 -8.91 -17.73
CA PRO A 70 20.47 -7.74 -18.53
C PRO A 70 19.28 -8.07 -19.43
N VAL A 71 18.24 -7.25 -19.36
CA VAL A 71 17.09 -7.35 -20.25
C VAL A 71 17.34 -6.42 -21.45
N PRO A 72 17.47 -6.96 -22.68
CA PRO A 72 17.71 -6.13 -23.84
C PRO A 72 16.47 -5.28 -24.16
N ARG A 73 16.57 -4.43 -25.18
CA ARG A 73 15.40 -3.79 -25.76
C ARG A 73 14.56 -4.84 -26.49
N LEU A 74 13.26 -4.88 -26.19
CA LEU A 74 12.35 -5.90 -26.69
C LEU A 74 11.18 -5.26 -27.41
N VAL A 75 10.58 -5.97 -28.36
CA VAL A 75 9.34 -5.52 -29.00
C VAL A 75 8.17 -5.94 -28.11
N ALA A 76 7.17 -5.06 -27.93
CA ALA A 76 5.96 -5.41 -27.18
C ALA A 76 5.33 -6.70 -27.72
N GLY A 77 4.97 -7.62 -26.81
CA GLY A 77 4.46 -8.96 -27.17
C GLY A 77 5.54 -9.99 -27.50
N SER A 78 6.82 -9.68 -27.27
CA SER A 78 7.89 -10.68 -27.38
C SER A 78 7.71 -11.81 -26.36
N VAL A 79 7.96 -13.03 -26.83
CA VAL A 79 7.91 -14.27 -26.04
C VAL A 79 9.35 -14.66 -25.70
N HIS A 80 9.58 -15.05 -24.45
CA HIS A 80 10.91 -15.39 -23.94
C HIS A 80 10.85 -16.73 -23.23
N SER A 81 11.92 -17.51 -23.37
CA SER A 81 12.04 -18.79 -22.68
C SER A 81 13.15 -18.75 -21.67
N LEU A 82 12.80 -19.02 -20.42
CA LEU A 82 13.76 -19.38 -19.37
C LEU A 82 13.92 -20.91 -19.39
N SER A 83 15.15 -21.41 -19.53
CA SER A 83 15.50 -22.81 -19.39
C SER A 83 16.45 -23.01 -18.21
N ILE A 84 16.10 -23.89 -17.28
CA ILE A 84 16.93 -24.24 -16.12
C ILE A 84 17.37 -25.69 -16.28
N PHE A 85 18.68 -25.93 -16.16
CA PHE A 85 19.29 -27.25 -16.16
C PHE A 85 19.97 -27.47 -14.81
N VAL A 86 19.62 -28.56 -14.13
CA VAL A 86 20.21 -28.94 -12.84
C VAL A 86 20.93 -30.26 -13.03
N THR A 87 22.18 -30.33 -12.60
CA THR A 87 22.95 -31.57 -12.58
C THR A 87 23.28 -31.89 -11.14
N ALA A 88 22.76 -33.02 -10.66
CA ALA A 88 22.92 -33.44 -9.28
C ALA A 88 23.10 -34.96 -9.17
N GLN A 89 23.64 -35.40 -8.03
CA GLN A 89 23.84 -36.81 -7.68
C GLN A 89 23.32 -37.06 -6.27
N THR A 90 22.74 -38.23 -6.03
CA THR A 90 22.30 -38.68 -4.70
C THR A 90 23.07 -39.94 -4.31
N ASN A 91 23.10 -40.26 -3.02
CA ASN A 91 23.83 -41.43 -2.54
C ASN A 91 23.06 -42.72 -2.89
N GLY A 92 23.64 -43.58 -3.73
CA GLY A 92 23.14 -44.94 -3.98
C GLY A 92 22.58 -45.20 -5.38
N ASP A 93 22.08 -44.17 -6.08
CA ASP A 93 21.70 -44.25 -7.49
C ASP A 93 22.18 -42.99 -8.22
N LEU A 94 23.00 -43.17 -9.27
CA LEU A 94 23.45 -42.09 -10.14
C LEU A 94 22.30 -41.62 -11.04
N PHE A 95 21.30 -40.93 -10.49
CA PHE A 95 20.35 -40.18 -11.30
C PHE A 95 20.90 -38.78 -11.53
N ALA A 96 21.73 -38.62 -12.56
CA ALA A 96 21.93 -37.31 -13.17
C ALA A 96 20.61 -36.92 -13.85
N GLU A 97 19.70 -36.31 -13.08
CA GLU A 97 18.40 -35.87 -13.59
C GLU A 97 18.54 -34.46 -14.18
N GLU A 98 18.78 -34.39 -15.49
CA GLU A 98 18.65 -33.14 -16.22
C GLU A 98 17.16 -32.81 -16.39
N LYS A 99 16.71 -31.76 -15.70
CA LYS A 99 15.30 -31.34 -15.77
C LYS A 99 15.17 -29.93 -16.32
N ALA A 100 14.67 -29.83 -17.55
CA ALA A 100 14.39 -28.57 -18.21
C ALA A 100 13.06 -27.98 -17.73
N TYR A 101 13.09 -26.76 -17.19
CA TYR A 101 11.90 -25.97 -16.88
C TYR A 101 11.79 -24.81 -17.86
N SER A 102 10.65 -24.69 -18.56
CA SER A 102 10.35 -23.58 -19.45
C SER A 102 9.36 -22.61 -18.81
N GLY A 103 9.77 -21.35 -18.65
CA GLY A 103 8.93 -20.26 -18.16
C GLY A 103 8.69 -19.19 -19.22
N GLN A 104 7.53 -18.52 -19.16
CA GLN A 104 7.23 -17.31 -19.93
C GLN A 104 7.37 -16.08 -19.03
N VAL A 105 8.10 -15.08 -19.48
CA VAL A 105 8.28 -13.82 -18.76
C VAL A 105 7.76 -12.70 -19.65
N THR A 106 6.86 -11.87 -19.12
CA THR A 106 6.31 -10.73 -19.86
C THR A 106 7.22 -9.52 -19.67
N ALA A 107 7.79 -9.02 -20.77
CA ALA A 107 8.53 -7.77 -20.76
C ALA A 107 7.57 -6.58 -20.90
N GLN A 108 7.77 -5.56 -20.06
CA GLN A 108 7.02 -4.31 -20.11
C GLN A 108 7.97 -3.12 -20.29
N GLU A 109 7.53 -2.10 -21.02
CA GLU A 109 8.22 -0.82 -21.04
C GLU A 109 8.21 -0.21 -19.64
N THR A 110 9.36 0.30 -19.20
CA THR A 110 9.45 1.07 -17.96
C THR A 110 8.55 2.31 -18.10
N PRO A 111 7.56 2.52 -17.22
CA PRO A 111 6.69 3.68 -17.33
C PRO A 111 7.52 4.97 -17.28
N PRO A 112 7.28 5.93 -18.18
CA PRO A 112 8.07 7.14 -18.21
C PRO A 112 7.86 7.92 -16.90
N PRO A 113 8.92 8.52 -16.31
CA PRO A 113 8.85 9.14 -14.98
C PRO A 113 7.79 10.24 -14.84
N GLN A 114 7.40 10.87 -15.94
CA GLN A 114 6.32 11.86 -16.01
C GLN A 114 4.91 11.32 -15.72
N ALA A 115 4.67 10.01 -15.86
CA ALA A 115 3.36 9.40 -15.53
C ALA A 115 3.08 9.44 -14.02
N ILE A 116 4.12 9.44 -13.18
CA ILE A 116 4.02 9.52 -11.73
C ILE A 116 3.72 10.97 -11.28
N ALA A 117 4.29 11.95 -11.97
CA ALA A 117 4.06 13.37 -11.69
C ALA A 117 2.65 13.84 -12.10
N GLY A 118 2.10 13.33 -13.22
CA GLY A 118 0.77 13.69 -13.69
C GLY A 118 -0.37 13.23 -12.74
N ALA A 119 -0.23 12.05 -12.13
CA ALA A 119 -1.21 11.53 -11.17
C ALA A 119 -1.27 12.37 -9.88
N LEU A 120 -0.12 12.89 -9.41
CA LEU A 120 -0.07 13.78 -8.25
C LEU A 120 -0.67 15.16 -8.53
N LEU A 121 -0.49 15.70 -9.75
CA LEU A 121 -1.06 16.99 -10.16
C LEU A 121 -2.58 16.93 -10.35
N LEU A 122 -3.11 15.84 -10.90
CA LEU A 122 -4.57 15.65 -11.06
C LEU A 122 -5.28 15.48 -9.70
N CYS A 123 -4.67 14.76 -8.75
CA CYS A 123 -5.19 14.66 -7.38
C CYS A 123 -5.09 16.00 -6.62
N GLY A 124 -3.99 16.74 -6.77
CA GLY A 124 -3.81 18.05 -6.14
C GLY A 124 -4.82 19.09 -6.65
N ALA A 125 -5.04 19.16 -7.96
CA ALA A 125 -6.00 20.08 -8.56
C ALA A 125 -7.45 19.75 -8.17
N GLY A 126 -7.82 18.47 -8.13
CA GLY A 126 -9.16 18.03 -7.71
C GLY A 126 -9.48 18.41 -6.26
N LEU A 127 -8.49 18.29 -5.36
CA LEU A 127 -8.64 18.65 -3.94
C LEU A 127 -8.78 20.16 -3.76
N ILE A 128 -7.99 20.97 -4.50
CA ILE A 128 -8.09 22.44 -4.47
C ILE A 128 -9.43 22.91 -5.02
N VAL A 129 -9.88 22.38 -6.17
CA VAL A 129 -11.18 22.73 -6.75
C VAL A 129 -12.32 22.33 -5.81
N GLY A 130 -12.25 21.14 -5.20
CA GLY A 130 -13.23 20.68 -4.21
C GLY A 130 -13.31 21.59 -2.98
N ILE A 131 -12.17 22.00 -2.42
CA ILE A 131 -12.11 22.94 -1.28
C ILE A 131 -12.68 24.30 -1.69
N VAL A 132 -12.30 24.84 -2.85
CA VAL A 132 -12.78 26.14 -3.32
C VAL A 132 -14.30 26.11 -3.49
N VAL A 133 -14.86 25.07 -4.12
CA VAL A 133 -16.32 24.91 -4.27
C VAL A 133 -17.01 24.78 -2.91
N LEU A 134 -16.47 23.99 -1.99
CA LEU A 134 -17.01 23.83 -0.63
C LEU A 134 -17.04 25.18 0.11
N VAL A 135 -15.94 25.94 0.08
CA VAL A 135 -15.85 27.27 0.69
C VAL A 135 -16.84 28.23 0.05
N LEU A 136 -16.99 28.21 -1.28
CA LEU A 136 -17.94 29.06 -2.00
C LEU A 136 -19.39 28.72 -1.62
N ILE A 137 -19.72 27.43 -1.47
CA ILE A 137 -21.03 26.98 -0.97
C ILE A 137 -21.25 27.47 0.47
N ILE A 138 -20.27 27.32 1.37
CA ILE A 138 -20.37 27.80 2.76
C ILE A 138 -20.59 29.31 2.79
N VAL A 139 -19.84 30.09 2.01
CA VAL A 139 -20.00 31.55 1.92
C VAL A 139 -21.39 31.92 1.39
N LEU A 140 -21.88 31.23 0.35
CA LEU A 140 -23.22 31.47 -0.18
C LEU A 140 -24.31 31.12 0.85
N VAL A 141 -24.16 30.03 1.61
CA VAL A 141 -25.09 29.64 2.67
C VAL A 141 -25.08 30.67 3.81
N VAL A 142 -23.91 31.13 4.25
CA VAL A 142 -23.77 32.14 5.31
C VAL A 142 -24.35 33.49 4.87
N ARG A 143 -24.08 33.92 3.62
CA ARG A 143 -24.66 35.16 3.07
C ARG A 143 -26.18 35.07 2.89
N ARG A 144 -26.71 33.89 2.61
CA ARG A 144 -28.15 33.64 2.49
C ARG A 144 -28.84 33.41 3.82
N ARG A 145 -28.14 33.35 4.96
CA ARG A 145 -28.80 33.34 6.28
C ARG A 145 -29.59 34.65 6.39
N PRO A 146 -30.94 34.61 6.34
CA PRO A 146 -31.74 35.78 6.61
C PRO A 146 -31.37 36.23 8.03
N ARG A 147 -31.07 37.51 8.22
CA ARG A 147 -30.97 38.07 9.57
C ARG A 147 -32.27 37.68 10.29
N ALA A 148 -32.17 36.91 11.37
CA ALA A 148 -33.31 36.62 12.20
C ALA A 148 -33.96 37.96 12.57
N PRO A 149 -35.28 38.12 12.44
CA PRO A 149 -35.94 39.34 12.87
C PRO A 149 -35.63 39.57 14.35
N PRO A 150 -35.42 40.82 14.79
CA PRO A 150 -35.18 41.11 16.20
C PRO A 150 -36.34 40.55 17.01
N VAL A 151 -36.04 39.61 17.90
CA VAL A 151 -37.00 39.03 18.82
C VAL A 151 -37.37 40.16 19.79
N MET A 152 -38.55 40.75 19.60
CA MET A 152 -39.13 41.64 20.62
C MET A 152 -39.31 40.80 21.90
N PRO A 153 -38.91 41.29 23.09
CA PRO A 153 -39.10 40.55 24.33
C PRO A 153 -40.60 40.38 24.59
N MET A 154 -41.11 39.18 24.29
CA MET A 154 -42.41 38.74 24.75
C MET A 154 -42.33 38.61 26.27
N ALA A 155 -43.14 39.40 26.98
CA ALA A 155 -43.24 39.36 28.43
C ALA A 155 -43.47 37.89 28.87
N ALA A 156 -42.50 37.34 29.60
CA ALA A 156 -42.62 36.01 30.17
C ALA A 156 -43.79 36.01 31.17
N PRO A 157 -44.62 34.95 31.20
CA PRO A 157 -45.65 34.82 32.23
C PRO A 157 -44.98 34.71 33.59
N GLY A 158 -45.49 35.45 34.57
CA GLY A 158 -44.89 35.62 35.89
C GLY A 158 -44.58 34.29 36.57
N VAL A 159 -43.28 33.99 36.69
CA VAL A 159 -42.78 33.08 37.70
C VAL A 159 -42.89 33.85 39.01
N ALA A 160 -43.80 33.44 39.89
CA ALA A 160 -43.94 34.03 41.20
C ALA A 160 -42.56 34.09 41.88
N ALA A 161 -42.07 35.30 42.13
CA ALA A 161 -40.76 35.53 42.73
C ALA A 161 -40.75 34.84 44.10
N GLN A 162 -39.98 33.77 44.24
CA GLN A 162 -39.82 33.12 45.54
C GLN A 162 -39.12 34.10 46.49
N ALA A 163 -39.62 34.26 47.70
CA ALA A 163 -39.02 35.13 48.70
C ALA A 163 -37.87 34.39 49.41
N CYS A 164 -36.77 35.10 49.69
CA CYS A 164 -35.66 34.56 50.47
C CYS A 164 -36.15 34.24 51.90
N PRO A 165 -35.93 33.03 52.44
CA PRO A 165 -36.39 32.68 53.78
C PRO A 165 -35.66 33.44 54.90
N THR A 166 -34.49 34.02 54.61
CA THR A 166 -33.64 34.70 55.59
C THR A 166 -33.99 36.19 55.74
N CYS A 167 -34.31 36.88 54.63
CA CYS A 167 -34.61 38.32 54.64
C CYS A 167 -35.96 38.71 54.01
N GLY A 168 -36.73 37.75 53.49
CA GLY A 168 -38.06 37.96 52.92
C GLY A 168 -38.10 38.68 51.56
N ARG A 169 -36.95 39.05 50.98
CA ARG A 169 -36.88 39.78 49.70
C ARG A 169 -37.04 38.85 48.49
N PRO A 170 -37.55 39.35 47.35
CA PRO A 170 -37.75 38.54 46.16
C PRO A 170 -36.41 38.06 45.59
N LEU A 171 -36.32 36.76 45.29
CA LEU A 171 -35.14 36.15 44.69
C LEU A 171 -35.11 36.36 43.17
N THR A 172 -33.91 36.54 42.64
CA THR A 172 -33.66 36.57 41.19
C THR A 172 -33.13 35.23 40.73
N PHE A 173 -33.74 34.64 39.70
CA PHE A 173 -33.28 33.38 39.12
C PHE A 173 -32.14 33.62 38.14
N VAL A 174 -31.01 32.95 38.35
CA VAL A 174 -29.83 33.04 37.46
C VAL A 174 -29.83 31.82 36.55
N SER A 175 -30.26 32.00 35.30
CA SER A 175 -30.45 30.91 34.32
C SER A 175 -29.17 30.14 34.00
N GLN A 176 -28.01 30.81 34.05
CA GLN A 176 -26.71 30.19 33.75
C GLN A 176 -26.34 29.07 34.72
N TYR A 177 -26.81 29.14 35.97
CA TYR A 177 -26.52 28.14 37.01
C TYR A 177 -27.79 27.46 37.53
N GLN A 178 -28.95 27.85 37.00
CA GLN A 178 -30.28 27.42 37.43
C GLN A 178 -30.49 27.52 38.96
N ARG A 179 -29.98 28.59 39.58
CA ARG A 179 -30.07 28.83 41.04
C ARG A 179 -30.70 30.18 41.34
N TRP A 180 -31.29 30.30 42.53
CA TRP A 180 -31.86 31.55 43.02
C TRP A 180 -30.79 32.35 43.76
N TYR A 181 -30.71 33.65 43.50
CA TYR A 181 -29.77 34.55 44.14
C TYR A 181 -30.49 35.64 44.91
N CYS A 182 -30.08 35.84 46.16
CA CYS A 182 -30.54 36.93 47.00
C CYS A 182 -29.56 38.10 46.93
N SER A 183 -30.00 39.23 46.39
CA SER A 183 -29.19 40.45 46.26
C SER A 183 -28.95 41.18 47.58
N ALA A 184 -29.77 40.93 48.61
CA ALA A 184 -29.58 41.56 49.92
C ALA A 184 -28.47 40.90 50.74
N GLU A 185 -28.32 39.58 50.61
CA GLU A 185 -27.32 38.78 51.34
C GLU A 185 -26.14 38.40 50.45
N ASN A 186 -26.19 38.75 49.16
CA ASN A 186 -25.23 38.39 48.12
C ASN A 186 -24.91 36.89 48.06
N LYS A 187 -25.91 36.04 48.30
CA LYS A 187 -25.76 34.58 48.38
C LYS A 187 -26.79 33.85 47.53
N TYR A 188 -26.40 32.67 47.05
CA TYR A 188 -27.30 31.73 46.38
C TYR A 188 -28.07 30.88 47.40
N VAL A 189 -29.33 30.58 47.09
CA VAL A 189 -30.21 29.70 47.86
C VAL A 189 -30.41 28.40 47.08
#